data_AF-A0A918N4E8-F1
#
_entry.id   AF-A0A918N4E8-F1
#
_cell.length_a   1.000
_cell.length_b   1.000
_cell.length_c   1.000
_cell.angle_alpha   90.00
_cell.angle_beta   90.00
_cell.angle_gamma   90.00
#
_symmetry.space_group_name_H-M   'P 1'
#
loop_
_entity.id
_entity.type
_entity.pdbx_description
1 polymer ?
#
loop_
_entity_poly.entity_id
_entity_poly.type
_entity_poly.pdbx_seq_one_letter_code
_entity_poly.pdbx_strand_id
1 'polypeptide(L)'
;MDTLEKERIVKKNVLEIFKENFDVAQTDDEILDIKPEKEFSSNYIGYYESILDIFLIGDNHIDTITGTVKDTIKKVVELWAIIPNSSATWEWQMQ
;
A
#
# COMPACT_ATOMS: atom_id res chain seq x y z
N MET A 1 -3.88 16.46 7.32
CA MET A 1 -2.78 16.10 6.40
C MET A 1 -3.20 16.46 4.99
N ASP A 2 -2.36 17.17 4.26
CA ASP A 2 -2.64 17.50 2.85
C ASP A 2 -2.41 16.31 1.92
N THR A 3 -2.84 16.45 0.67
CA THR A 3 -2.78 15.38 -0.34
C THR A 3 -1.36 14.98 -0.71
N LEU A 4 -0.41 15.93 -0.73
CA LEU A 4 0.98 15.66 -1.10
C LEU A 4 1.68 14.84 -0.03
N GLU A 5 1.44 15.16 1.24
CA GLU A 5 1.98 14.40 2.36
C GLU A 5 1.37 12.99 2.43
N LYS A 6 0.07 12.85 2.13
CA LYS A 6 -0.56 11.52 1.96
C LYS A 6 0.14 10.71 0.87
N GLU A 7 0.32 11.29 -0.31
CA GLU A 7 0.97 10.63 -1.44
C GLU A 7 2.40 10.21 -1.10
N ARG A 8 3.16 11.07 -0.41
CA ARG A 8 4.51 10.77 0.07
C ARG A 8 4.54 9.57 1.02
N ILE A 9 3.63 9.52 2.00
CA ILE A 9 3.54 8.43 2.97
C ILE A 9 3.12 7.13 2.29
N VAL A 10 2.08 7.17 1.46
CA VAL A 10 1.60 5.99 0.74
C VAL A 10 2.68 5.45 -0.18
N LYS A 11 3.31 6.30 -1.00
CA LYS A 11 4.41 5.90 -1.90
C LYS A 11 5.52 5.21 -1.13
N LYS A 12 5.97 5.79 -0.01
CA LYS A 12 7.04 5.22 0.79
C LYS A 12 6.69 3.81 1.30
N ASN A 13 5.54 3.66 1.96
CA ASN A 13 5.15 2.38 2.56
C ASN A 13 4.90 1.31 1.49
N VAL A 14 4.21 1.65 0.40
CA VAL A 14 3.94 0.70 -0.69
C VAL A 14 5.24 0.18 -1.30
N LEU A 15 6.25 1.05 -1.51
CA LEU A 15 7.56 0.63 -2.02
C LEU A 15 8.35 -0.23 -1.02
N GLU A 16 8.27 0.07 0.27
CA GLU A 16 8.91 -0.74 1.33
C GLU A 16 8.28 -2.15 1.37
N ILE A 17 6.94 -2.24 1.44
CA ILE A 17 6.20 -3.51 1.42
C ILE A 17 6.52 -4.31 0.14
N PHE A 18 6.60 -3.64 -1.02
CA PHE A 18 6.95 -4.30 -2.27
C PHE A 18 8.32 -4.98 -2.19
N LYS A 19 9.34 -4.28 -1.68
CA LYS A 19 10.70 -4.82 -1.54
C LYS A 19 10.76 -5.97 -0.54
N GLU A 20 10.04 -5.86 0.58
CA GLU A 20 9.96 -6.92 1.59
C GLU A 20 9.32 -8.21 1.04
N ASN A 21 8.33 -8.08 0.14
CA ASN A 21 7.60 -9.23 -0.41
C ASN A 21 8.30 -9.93 -1.57
N PHE A 22 9.10 -9.20 -2.37
CA PHE A 22 9.59 -9.69 -3.67
C PHE A 22 11.11 -9.72 -3.83
N ASP A 23 11.89 -9.25 -2.85
CA ASP A 23 13.37 -9.23 -2.89
C ASP A 23 13.93 -8.74 -4.24
N VAL A 24 13.58 -7.49 -4.59
CA VAL A 24 13.87 -6.90 -5.90
C VAL A 24 15.15 -6.04 -5.89
N ALA A 25 15.89 -6.05 -6.99
CA ALA A 25 17.08 -5.20 -7.21
C ALA A 25 16.74 -3.86 -7.90
N GLN A 26 15.51 -3.72 -8.40
CA GLN A 26 15.00 -2.54 -9.09
C GLN A 26 15.02 -1.31 -8.18
N THR A 27 15.27 -0.15 -8.79
CA THR A 27 15.13 1.16 -8.15
C THR A 27 13.65 1.48 -7.88
N ASP A 28 13.40 2.43 -6.98
CA ASP A 28 12.04 2.88 -6.65
C ASP A 28 11.24 3.28 -7.89
N ASP A 29 11.86 3.98 -8.83
CA ASP A 29 11.20 4.45 -10.05
C ASP A 29 10.87 3.30 -11.01
N GLU A 30 11.75 2.30 -11.12
CA GLU A 30 11.49 1.08 -11.91
C GLU A 30 10.36 0.25 -11.31
N ILE A 31 10.29 0.17 -9.97
CA ILE A 31 9.24 -0.57 -9.26
C ILE A 31 7.84 0.02 -9.57
N LEU A 32 7.72 1.33 -9.77
CA LEU A 32 6.43 1.99 -9.99
C LEU A 32 5.65 1.44 -11.19
N ASP A 33 6.36 1.00 -12.23
CA ASP A 33 5.76 0.51 -13.47
C ASP A 33 5.58 -1.02 -13.48
N ILE A 34 6.04 -1.73 -12.44
CA ILE A 34 5.86 -3.17 -12.30
C ILE A 34 4.39 -3.48 -12.03
N LYS A 35 3.91 -4.56 -12.67
CA LYS A 35 2.60 -5.16 -12.37
C LYS A 35 2.80 -6.46 -11.56
N PRO A 36 2.59 -6.47 -10.22
CA PRO A 36 2.91 -7.60 -9.37
C PRO A 36 2.32 -8.94 -9.84
N GLU A 37 1.05 -8.95 -10.22
CA GLU A 37 0.33 -10.13 -10.75
C GLU A 37 0.93 -10.73 -12.04
N LYS A 38 1.70 -9.96 -12.81
CA LYS A 38 2.36 -10.44 -14.04
C LYS A 38 3.76 -10.97 -13.78
N GLU A 39 4.44 -10.41 -12.78
CA GLU A 39 5.86 -10.66 -12.54
C GLU A 39 6.09 -11.63 -11.37
N PHE A 40 5.14 -11.75 -10.45
CA PHE A 40 5.26 -12.58 -9.24
C PHE A 40 3.99 -13.42 -9.07
N SER A 41 4.08 -14.72 -9.32
CA SER A 41 2.90 -15.59 -9.49
C SER A 41 2.18 -15.99 -8.20
N SER A 42 2.85 -16.01 -7.05
CA SER A 42 2.26 -16.49 -5.78
C SER A 42 2.24 -15.47 -4.65
N ASN A 43 3.17 -14.51 -4.61
CA ASN A 43 3.35 -13.62 -3.47
C ASN A 43 2.59 -12.29 -3.61
N TYR A 44 1.92 -12.06 -4.74
CA TYR A 44 1.31 -10.76 -5.03
C TYR A 44 0.02 -10.48 -4.26
N ILE A 45 -0.71 -11.53 -3.86
CA ILE A 45 -1.92 -11.36 -3.04
C ILE A 45 -1.53 -10.83 -1.66
N GLY A 46 -0.55 -11.47 -1.00
CA GLY A 46 -0.06 -11.04 0.31
C GLY A 46 0.53 -9.62 0.30
N TYR A 47 1.14 -9.21 -0.81
CA TYR A 47 1.55 -7.82 -1.03
C TYR A 47 0.37 -6.84 -0.97
N TYR A 48 -0.73 -7.12 -1.68
CA TYR A 48 -1.91 -6.26 -1.66
C TYR A 48 -2.64 -6.28 -0.32
N GLU A 49 -2.76 -7.45 0.32
CA GLU A 49 -3.34 -7.59 1.67
C GLU A 49 -2.55 -6.77 2.69
N SER A 50 -1.21 -6.85 2.68
CA SER A 50 -0.35 -6.06 3.57
C SER A 50 -0.56 -4.55 3.43
N ILE A 51 -0.80 -4.07 2.20
CA ILE A 51 -1.11 -2.66 1.94
C ILE A 51 -2.45 -2.27 2.55
N LEU A 52 -3.49 -3.10 2.37
CA LEU A 52 -4.81 -2.83 2.93
C LEU A 52 -4.77 -2.77 4.46
N ASP A 53 -4.07 -3.71 5.10
CA ASP A 53 -3.89 -3.76 6.55
C ASP A 53 -3.20 -2.51 7.09
N ILE A 54 -2.07 -2.12 6.50
CA ILE A 54 -1.28 -0.95 6.97
C ILE A 54 -2.08 0.36 6.87
N PHE A 55 -2.91 0.49 5.83
CA PHE A 55 -3.73 1.68 5.64
C PHE A 55 -5.14 1.59 6.24
N LEU A 56 -5.45 0.49 6.94
CA LEU A 56 -6.77 0.21 7.53
C LEU A 56 -7.91 0.30 6.49
N ILE A 57 -7.66 -0.20 5.29
CA ILE A 57 -8.62 -0.27 4.18
C ILE A 57 -9.21 -1.68 4.17
N GLY A 58 -10.53 -1.82 4.00
CA GLY A 58 -11.17 -3.13 3.98
C GLY A 58 -10.77 -3.99 2.78
N ASP A 59 -10.68 -5.31 3.01
CA ASP A 59 -10.33 -6.34 2.00
C ASP A 59 -11.21 -6.31 0.75
N ASN A 60 -12.44 -5.80 0.86
CA ASN A 60 -13.36 -5.60 -0.25
C ASN A 60 -12.81 -4.64 -1.32
N HIS A 61 -11.68 -3.96 -1.08
CA HIS A 61 -11.01 -3.10 -2.03
C HIS A 61 -9.83 -3.75 -2.77
N ILE A 62 -9.51 -5.02 -2.50
CA ILE A 62 -8.35 -5.70 -3.09
C ILE A 62 -8.33 -5.60 -4.62
N ASP A 63 -9.44 -5.94 -5.28
CA ASP A 63 -9.57 -5.87 -6.74
C ASP A 63 -9.39 -4.44 -7.27
N THR A 64 -9.67 -3.44 -6.44
CA THR A 64 -9.60 -2.02 -6.83
C THR A 64 -8.17 -1.47 -6.76
N ILE A 65 -7.31 -2.02 -5.90
CA ILE A 65 -5.92 -1.57 -5.73
C ILE A 65 -4.92 -2.36 -6.58
N THR A 66 -5.37 -3.43 -7.25
CA THR A 66 -4.56 -4.21 -8.20
C THR A 66 -4.19 -3.37 -9.43
N GLY A 67 -3.04 -3.64 -10.03
CA GLY A 67 -2.51 -2.82 -11.13
C GLY A 67 -1.00 -2.68 -11.06
N THR A 68 -0.46 -1.65 -11.70
CA THR A 68 0.94 -1.27 -11.45
C THR A 68 1.11 -0.78 -10.01
N VAL A 69 2.33 -0.83 -9.46
CA VAL A 69 2.60 -0.27 -8.13
C VAL A 69 2.16 1.20 -8.05
N LYS A 70 2.33 1.96 -9.13
CA LYS A 70 1.85 3.34 -9.26
C LYS A 70 0.32 3.46 -9.17
N ASP A 71 -0.42 2.54 -9.79
CA ASP A 71 -1.89 2.53 -9.71
C ASP A 71 -2.35 2.20 -8.29
N THR A 72 -1.69 1.24 -7.64
CA THR A 72 -1.91 0.89 -6.23
C THR A 72 -1.72 2.12 -5.33
N ILE A 73 -0.61 2.85 -5.46
CA ILE A 73 -0.36 4.08 -4.69
C ILE A 73 -1.50 5.07 -4.86
N LYS A 74 -1.89 5.38 -6.09
CA LYS A 74 -2.98 6.34 -6.36
C LYS A 74 -4.28 5.89 -5.70
N LYS A 75 -4.64 4.62 -5.84
CA LYS A 75 -5.88 4.10 -5.29
C LYS A 75 -5.88 4.10 -3.77
N VAL A 76 -4.77 3.73 -3.15
CA VAL A 76 -4.61 3.77 -1.69
C VAL A 76 -4.69 5.20 -1.17
N VAL A 77 -4.10 6.19 -1.86
CA VAL A 77 -4.25 7.62 -1.51
C VAL A 77 -5.72 8.06 -1.54
N GLU A 78 -6.48 7.61 -2.54
CA GLU A 78 -7.93 7.89 -2.64
C GLU A 78 -8.75 7.23 -1.53
N LEU A 79 -8.44 5.97 -1.21
CA LEU A 79 -9.15 5.16 -0.23
C LEU A 79 -8.76 5.50 1.21
N TRP A 80 -7.56 6.05 1.43
CA TRP A 80 -7.06 6.41 2.75
C TRP A 80 -7.77 7.67 3.28
N ALA A 81 -8.98 7.43 3.78
CA ALA A 81 -9.73 8.36 4.60
C ALA A 81 -9.00 8.57 5.92
N ILE A 82 -8.75 9.83 6.28
CA ILE A 82 -8.25 10.14 7.63
C ILE A 82 -9.38 9.79 8.57
N ILE A 83 -9.29 8.67 9.28
CA ILE A 83 -10.19 8.38 10.37
C ILE A 83 -9.97 9.50 11.39
N PRO A 84 -11.00 10.30 11.75
CA PRO A 84 -10.85 11.42 12.68
C PRO A 84 -10.35 10.99 14.08
N ASN A 85 -10.36 9.68 14.36
CA ASN A 85 -9.84 9.06 15.57
C ASN A 85 -8.39 8.54 15.44
N SER A 86 -7.61 8.94 14.43
CA SER A 86 -6.20 8.49 14.26
C SER A 86 -5.24 8.97 15.37
N SER A 87 -5.77 9.58 16.43
CA SER A 87 -5.07 9.91 17.67
C SER A 87 -5.16 8.80 18.73
N ALA A 88 -5.84 7.68 18.46
CA ALA A 88 -5.76 6.52 19.33
C ALA A 88 -4.31 6.02 19.31
N THR A 89 -3.59 6.28 20.39
CA THR A 89 -2.24 5.76 20.59
C THR A 89 -2.27 4.23 20.57
N TRP A 90 -1.14 3.61 20.21
CA TRP A 90 -0.93 2.16 20.14
C TRP A 90 -1.52 1.37 21.32
N GLU A 91 -1.63 2.00 22.49
CA GLU A 91 -2.21 1.46 23.72
C GLU A 91 -3.73 1.20 23.65
N TRP A 92 -4.48 1.91 22.81
CA TRP A 92 -5.95 1.79 22.72
C TRP A 92 -6.41 0.65 21.79
N GLN A 93 -5.55 0.18 20.89
CA GLN A 93 -5.88 -0.90 19.95
C GLN A 93 -5.59 -2.31 20.49
N MET A 94 -4.94 -2.40 21.66
CA MET A 94 -4.50 -3.64 22.30
C MET A 94 -5.40 -4.09 23.48
N GLN A 95 -6.59 -3.48 23.64
CA GLN A 95 -7.58 -3.85 24.67
C GLN A 95 -8.68 -4.76 24.13
#